data_AF-A0ABC9UBC9-F1
#
_entry.id   AF-A0ABC9UBC9-F1
#
_cell.length_a   1.000
_cell.length_b   1.000
_cell.length_c   1.000
_cell.angle_alpha   90.00
_cell.angle_beta   90.00
_cell.angle_gamma   90.00
#
_symmetry.space_group_name_H-M   'P 1'
#
loop_
_entity.id
_entity.type
_entity.pdbx_description
1 polymer ?
#
loop_
_entity_poly.entity_id
_entity_poly.type
_entity_poly.pdbx_seq_one_letter_code
_entity_poly.pdbx_strand_id
1 'polypeptide(L)'
;MNDKNMLLGYGETLTGSIKLNRGGGNKNKPYTYSENKPVISEQLSVLIAEINKIPISAMPEGKAVAKFVLHPTFLAKSYFPIGLLDRFSLGSIGSKAIKIKPRKDIKKKGRKDEYTTACIYVSGKQEDFQQFLDAINKDALTKGQQDDFITL
;
A
#
# COMPACT_ATOMS: atom_id res chain seq x y z
N MET A 1 70.27 11.39 -5.56
CA MET A 1 69.34 10.25 -5.55
C MET A 1 67.94 10.84 -5.39
N ASN A 2 67.02 10.50 -6.29
CA ASN A 2 65.78 11.24 -6.53
C ASN A 2 64.61 10.63 -5.73
N ASP A 3 64.31 11.19 -4.56
CA ASP A 3 63.14 10.84 -3.73
C ASP A 3 61.86 11.34 -4.40
N LYS A 4 61.23 10.48 -5.21
CA LYS A 4 59.87 10.74 -5.72
C LYS A 4 58.87 10.46 -4.61
N ASN A 5 58.33 11.53 -4.01
CA ASN A 5 57.17 11.46 -3.13
C ASN A 5 55.95 10.91 -3.91
N MET A 6 55.65 9.63 -3.72
CA MET A 6 54.49 8.99 -4.33
C MET A 6 53.21 9.52 -3.66
N LEU A 7 52.47 10.40 -4.36
CA LEU A 7 51.27 11.06 -3.82
C LEU A 7 50.00 10.18 -3.92
N LEU A 8 49.96 9.26 -4.87
CA LEU A 8 48.89 8.29 -5.06
C LEU A 8 49.47 6.95 -5.51
N GLY A 9 49.13 5.88 -4.79
CA GLY A 9 49.42 4.48 -5.11
C GLY A 9 48.43 3.57 -4.38
N TYR A 10 48.54 2.25 -4.55
CA TYR A 10 47.63 1.24 -4.00
C TYR A 10 46.21 1.23 -4.59
N GLY A 11 46.05 1.59 -5.88
CA GLY A 11 44.76 1.56 -6.58
C GLY A 11 44.12 0.16 -6.60
N GLU A 12 44.91 -0.91 -6.50
CA GLU A 12 44.42 -2.29 -6.38
C GLU A 12 43.66 -2.56 -5.07
N THR A 13 43.79 -1.71 -4.05
CA THR A 13 42.99 -1.84 -2.81
C THR A 13 41.56 -1.33 -2.98
N LEU A 14 41.30 -0.53 -4.03
CA LEU A 14 39.98 0.05 -4.33
C LEU A 14 39.09 -0.86 -5.19
N THR A 15 39.62 -1.98 -5.69
CA THR A 15 38.90 -2.94 -6.57
C THR A 15 38.32 -4.13 -5.82
N GLY A 16 38.51 -4.20 -4.49
CA GLY A 16 37.97 -5.26 -3.65
C GLY A 16 36.45 -5.29 -3.67
N SER A 17 35.87 -6.49 -3.73
CA SER A 17 34.41 -6.65 -3.62
C SER A 17 33.94 -6.24 -2.23
N ILE A 18 33.37 -5.04 -2.11
CA ILE A 18 32.77 -4.57 -0.87
C ILE A 18 31.43 -5.30 -0.68
N LYS A 19 31.37 -6.18 0.33
CA LYS A 19 30.08 -6.69 0.82
C LYS A 19 29.37 -5.55 1.53
N LEU A 20 28.55 -4.81 0.80
CA LEU A 20 27.65 -3.82 1.40
C LEU A 20 26.64 -4.60 2.25
N ASN A 21 26.74 -4.49 3.57
CA ASN A 21 25.67 -4.93 4.46
C ASN A 21 24.46 -4.04 4.17
N ARG A 22 23.57 -4.50 3.30
CA ARG A 22 22.30 -3.84 3.03
C ARG A 22 21.47 -3.93 4.31
N GLY A 23 21.60 -2.90 5.14
CA GLY A 23 20.74 -2.71 6.30
C GLY A 23 19.29 -2.62 5.85
N GLY A 24 18.44 -3.41 6.48
CA GLY A 24 17.01 -3.48 6.20
C GLY A 24 16.33 -4.16 7.36
N GLY A 25 16.28 -3.49 8.52
CA GLY A 25 15.49 -3.97 9.64
C GLY A 25 14.02 -4.13 9.25
N ASN A 26 13.26 -4.90 10.02
CA ASN A 26 11.82 -5.06 9.80
C ASN A 26 11.16 -3.68 9.65
N LYS A 27 10.54 -3.44 8.50
CA LYS A 27 9.82 -2.20 8.24
C LYS A 27 8.74 -2.04 9.31
N ASN A 28 8.76 -0.90 9.99
CA ASN A 28 7.81 -0.62 11.06
C ASN A 28 6.44 -0.33 10.43
N LYS A 29 5.61 -1.37 10.29
CA LYS A 29 4.27 -1.31 9.68
C LYS A 29 3.26 -0.81 10.72
N PRO A 30 2.31 0.07 10.35
CA PRO A 30 1.33 0.62 11.28
C PRO A 30 0.33 -0.45 11.77
N TYR A 31 -0.03 -1.39 10.92
CA TYR A 31 -1.00 -2.45 11.22
C TYR A 31 -0.43 -3.81 10.84
N THR A 32 -0.85 -4.84 11.59
CA THR A 32 -0.81 -6.22 11.13
C THR A 32 -2.08 -6.56 10.33
N TYR A 33 -2.02 -7.63 9.53
CA TYR A 33 -3.19 -8.09 8.79
C TYR A 33 -4.37 -8.42 9.72
N SER A 34 -4.11 -9.13 10.82
CA SER A 34 -5.14 -9.50 11.81
C SER A 34 -5.81 -8.29 12.47
N GLU A 35 -5.04 -7.23 12.74
CA GLU A 35 -5.60 -5.99 13.31
C GLU A 35 -6.40 -5.15 12.30
N ASN A 36 -6.00 -5.16 11.03
CA ASN A 36 -6.65 -4.35 10.01
C ASN A 36 -7.88 -5.04 9.40
N LYS A 37 -7.87 -6.39 9.36
CA LYS A 37 -8.95 -7.24 8.86
C LYS A 37 -10.35 -6.80 9.31
N PRO A 38 -10.67 -6.71 10.62
CA PRO A 38 -12.03 -6.41 11.07
C PRO A 38 -12.52 -5.03 10.60
N VAL A 39 -11.62 -4.04 10.50
CA VAL A 39 -12.00 -2.68 10.10
C VAL A 39 -12.28 -2.60 8.61
N ILE A 40 -11.42 -3.17 7.78
CA ILE A 40 -11.63 -3.16 6.32
C ILE A 40 -12.82 -4.05 5.94
N SER A 41 -13.04 -5.17 6.62
CA SER A 41 -14.21 -6.02 6.36
C SER A 41 -15.53 -5.30 6.66
N GLU A 42 -15.58 -4.51 7.74
CA GLU A 42 -16.75 -3.69 8.07
C GLU A 42 -16.97 -2.60 7.02
N GLN A 43 -15.89 -1.87 6.66
CA GLN A 43 -15.95 -0.83 5.63
C GLN A 43 -16.38 -1.38 4.26
N LEU A 44 -15.89 -2.55 3.85
CA LEU A 44 -16.31 -3.22 2.63
C LEU A 44 -17.78 -3.64 2.68
N SER A 45 -18.26 -4.14 3.82
CA SER A 45 -19.66 -4.52 3.98
C SER A 45 -20.58 -3.31 3.80
N VAL A 46 -20.23 -2.17 4.41
CA VAL A 46 -20.95 -0.91 4.22
C VAL A 46 -20.86 -0.43 2.77
N LEU A 47 -19.67 -0.46 2.16
CA LEU A 47 -19.47 -0.08 0.77
C LEU A 47 -20.37 -0.89 -0.17
N ILE A 48 -20.44 -2.21 0.01
CA ILE A 48 -21.28 -3.06 -0.83
C ILE A 48 -22.77 -2.75 -0.63
N ALA A 49 -23.20 -2.50 0.61
CA ALA A 49 -24.57 -2.06 0.88
C ALA A 49 -24.90 -0.73 0.18
N GLU A 50 -23.96 0.21 0.13
CA GLU A 50 -24.12 1.47 -0.61
C GLU A 50 -24.13 1.25 -2.13
N ILE A 51 -23.29 0.36 -2.66
CA ILE A 51 -23.29 0.00 -4.09
C ILE A 51 -24.66 -0.55 -4.53
N ASN A 52 -25.29 -1.39 -3.70
CA ASN A 52 -26.63 -1.95 -3.98
C ASN A 52 -27.73 -0.89 -4.08
N LYS A 53 -27.52 0.30 -3.52
CA LYS A 53 -28.49 1.41 -3.59
C LYS A 53 -28.30 2.26 -4.84
N ILE A 54 -27.23 2.07 -5.60
CA ILE A 54 -26.95 2.86 -6.81
C ILE A 54 -27.84 2.35 -7.95
N PRO A 55 -28.57 3.23 -8.66
CA PRO A 55 -29.36 2.80 -9.80
C PRO A 55 -28.45 2.34 -10.95
N ILE A 56 -28.89 1.31 -11.69
CA ILE A 56 -28.13 0.73 -12.82
C ILE A 56 -27.77 1.79 -13.87
N SER A 57 -28.64 2.79 -14.08
CA SER A 57 -28.38 3.91 -15.00
C SER A 57 -27.18 4.78 -14.60
N ALA A 58 -26.75 4.73 -13.34
CA ALA A 58 -25.57 5.43 -12.82
C ALA A 58 -24.33 4.53 -12.72
N MET A 59 -24.40 3.28 -13.21
CA MET A 59 -23.31 2.30 -13.19
C MET A 59 -22.93 1.91 -14.63
N PRO A 60 -22.05 2.69 -15.29
CA PRO A 60 -21.53 2.33 -16.60
C PRO A 60 -20.92 0.92 -16.57
N GLU A 61 -21.31 0.08 -17.52
CA GLU A 61 -20.91 -1.34 -17.59
C GLU A 61 -21.23 -2.17 -16.33
N GLY A 62 -22.17 -1.70 -15.49
CA GLY A 62 -22.48 -2.33 -14.21
C GLY A 62 -21.36 -2.20 -13.15
N LYS A 63 -20.44 -1.24 -13.33
CA LYS A 63 -19.33 -1.00 -12.40
C LYS A 63 -19.63 0.18 -11.48
N ALA A 64 -19.30 0.01 -10.20
CA ALA A 64 -19.25 1.08 -9.21
C ALA A 64 -17.81 1.57 -9.05
N VAL A 65 -17.66 2.81 -8.57
CA VAL A 65 -16.36 3.38 -8.22
C VAL A 65 -16.28 3.56 -6.71
N ALA A 66 -15.28 2.94 -6.10
CA ALA A 66 -14.97 3.02 -4.68
C ALA A 66 -13.67 3.79 -4.43
N LYS A 67 -13.53 4.34 -3.22
CA LYS A 67 -12.32 5.03 -2.77
C LYS A 67 -11.52 4.14 -1.84
N PHE A 68 -10.25 3.95 -2.14
CA PHE A 68 -9.29 3.22 -1.33
C PHE A 68 -8.25 4.21 -0.84
N VAL A 69 -8.15 4.40 0.47
CA VAL A 69 -7.21 5.36 1.05
C VAL A 69 -5.99 4.61 1.53
N LEU A 70 -4.80 5.03 1.10
CA LEU A 70 -3.57 4.47 1.63
C LEU A 70 -3.22 5.10 2.98
N HIS A 71 -2.56 4.33 3.84
CA HIS A 71 -1.94 4.87 5.04
C HIS A 71 -0.86 5.91 4.65
N PRO A 72 -0.70 7.02 5.39
CA PRO A 72 0.29 8.06 5.07
C PRO A 72 1.76 7.58 5.07
N THR A 73 2.02 6.40 5.65
CA THR A 73 3.33 5.74 5.63
C THR A 73 3.66 5.13 4.26
N PHE A 74 2.65 4.81 3.47
CA PHE A 74 2.74 4.00 2.26
C PHE A 74 2.53 4.82 0.98
N LEU A 75 3.15 6.01 0.92
CA LEU A 75 2.99 6.92 -0.22
C LEU A 75 3.89 6.57 -1.42
N ALA A 76 4.93 5.76 -1.22
CA ALA A 76 5.83 5.38 -2.30
C ALA A 76 5.15 4.46 -3.32
N LYS A 77 5.51 4.58 -4.60
CA LYS A 77 4.94 3.78 -5.71
C LYS A 77 4.96 2.27 -5.46
N SER A 78 5.98 1.77 -4.75
CA SER A 78 6.13 0.36 -4.42
C SER A 78 5.07 -0.19 -3.46
N TYR A 79 4.31 0.68 -2.78
CA TYR A 79 3.21 0.28 -1.89
C TYR A 79 1.84 0.40 -2.55
N PHE A 80 1.80 0.66 -3.85
CA PHE A 80 0.53 0.65 -4.58
C PHE A 80 0.00 -0.80 -4.60
N PRO A 81 -1.23 -1.05 -4.12
CA PRO A 81 -1.73 -2.39 -3.81
C PRO A 81 -2.18 -3.17 -5.06
N ILE A 82 -1.32 -3.26 -6.08
CA ILE A 82 -1.68 -3.78 -7.39
C ILE A 82 -2.04 -5.28 -7.34
N GLY A 83 -1.35 -6.07 -6.52
CA GLY A 83 -1.59 -7.51 -6.41
C GLY A 83 -2.92 -7.82 -5.73
N LEU A 84 -3.35 -6.95 -4.81
CA LEU A 84 -4.67 -7.02 -4.20
C LEU A 84 -5.77 -6.62 -5.18
N LEU A 85 -5.59 -5.51 -5.90
CA LEU A 85 -6.59 -5.01 -6.86
C LEU A 85 -6.79 -6.01 -8.02
N ASP A 86 -5.71 -6.53 -8.59
CA ASP A 86 -5.74 -7.47 -9.71
C ASP A 86 -6.49 -8.77 -9.35
N ARG A 87 -6.26 -9.31 -8.14
CA ARG A 87 -6.93 -10.52 -7.65
C ARG A 87 -8.45 -10.44 -7.75
N PHE A 88 -9.02 -9.27 -7.49
CA PHE A 88 -10.45 -9.07 -7.42
C PHE A 88 -11.00 -8.34 -8.66
N SER A 89 -10.25 -8.30 -9.77
CA SER A 89 -10.67 -7.59 -11.00
C SER A 89 -11.01 -6.10 -10.77
N LEU A 90 -10.37 -5.49 -9.78
CA LEU A 90 -10.59 -4.10 -9.39
C LEU A 90 -9.65 -3.18 -10.17
N GLY A 91 -10.20 -2.34 -11.04
CA GLY A 91 -9.43 -1.44 -11.90
C GLY A 91 -9.16 -0.09 -11.24
N SER A 92 -7.88 0.31 -11.10
CA SER A 92 -7.55 1.68 -10.67
C SER A 92 -7.78 2.68 -11.80
N ILE A 93 -8.72 3.62 -11.61
CA ILE A 93 -9.06 4.65 -12.61
C ILE A 93 -8.36 6.00 -12.35
N GLY A 94 -7.75 6.17 -11.19
CA GLY A 94 -7.02 7.39 -10.84
C GLY A 94 -6.71 7.51 -9.36
N SER A 95 -5.96 8.53 -8.98
CA SER A 95 -5.67 8.83 -7.58
C SER A 95 -5.66 10.33 -7.32
N LYS A 96 -5.91 10.70 -6.06
CA LYS A 96 -5.89 12.09 -5.60
C LYS A 96 -5.25 12.17 -4.20
N ALA A 97 -4.48 13.22 -3.97
CA ALA A 97 -3.99 13.53 -2.63
C ALA A 97 -5.14 14.01 -1.72
N ILE A 98 -5.27 13.41 -0.54
CA ILE A 98 -6.23 13.79 0.50
C ILE A 98 -5.51 13.96 1.84
N LYS A 99 -6.11 14.72 2.77
CA LYS A 99 -5.63 14.81 4.15
C LYS A 99 -6.48 13.90 5.03
N ILE A 100 -5.84 13.07 5.84
CA ILE A 100 -6.51 12.19 6.81
C ILE A 100 -5.78 12.17 8.14
N LYS A 101 -6.52 11.79 9.19
CA LYS A 101 -5.96 11.36 10.47
C LYS A 101 -5.92 9.82 10.51
N PRO A 102 -4.74 9.18 10.44
CA PRO A 102 -4.64 7.72 10.47
C PRO A 102 -5.00 7.16 11.85
N ARG A 103 -5.47 5.91 11.90
CA ARG A 103 -5.81 5.21 13.16
C ARG A 103 -4.57 4.98 14.03
N LYS A 104 -3.42 4.70 13.43
CA LYS A 104 -2.12 4.54 14.10
C LYS A 104 -1.06 5.40 13.44
N ASP A 105 -0.30 6.10 14.26
CA ASP A 105 0.85 6.89 13.82
C ASP A 105 2.16 6.18 14.22
N ILE A 106 3.00 5.87 13.23
CA ILE A 106 4.30 5.23 13.45
C ILE A 106 5.43 6.22 13.74
N LYS A 107 5.23 7.53 13.54
CA LYS A 107 6.26 8.53 13.80
C LYS A 107 6.40 8.77 15.29
N LYS A 108 7.63 8.67 15.81
CA LYS A 108 7.95 8.96 17.21
C LYS A 108 8.08 10.47 17.49
N LYS A 109 8.50 11.27 16.50
CA LYS A 109 8.72 12.72 16.60
C LYS A 109 8.05 13.44 15.44
N GLY A 110 7.50 14.63 15.68
CA GLY A 110 6.81 15.43 14.65
C GLY A 110 5.45 14.87 14.26
N ARG A 111 4.71 14.28 15.22
CA ARG A 111 3.34 13.83 15.01
C ARG A 111 2.45 15.01 14.63
N LYS A 112 1.60 14.80 13.64
CA LYS A 112 0.58 15.75 13.20
C LYS A 112 -0.79 15.11 13.38
N ASP A 113 -1.81 15.94 13.57
CA ASP A 113 -3.19 15.46 13.57
C ASP A 113 -3.62 14.96 12.18
N GLU A 114 -3.10 15.58 11.12
CA GLU A 114 -3.43 15.22 9.74
C GLU A 114 -2.18 15.04 8.88
N TYR A 115 -2.26 14.06 7.98
CA TYR A 115 -1.24 13.76 6.99
C TYR A 115 -1.85 13.71 5.60
N THR A 116 -1.09 14.21 4.62
CA THR A 116 -1.43 14.01 3.21
C THR A 116 -1.10 12.57 2.80
N THR A 117 -2.07 11.89 2.20
CA THR A 117 -1.93 10.53 1.65
C THR A 117 -2.61 10.43 0.28
N ALA A 118 -2.46 9.29 -0.39
CA ALA A 118 -3.12 8.99 -1.64
C ALA A 118 -4.47 8.29 -1.42
N CYS A 119 -5.50 8.79 -2.08
CA CYS A 119 -6.79 8.13 -2.28
C CYS A 119 -6.83 7.60 -3.72
N ILE A 120 -6.98 6.30 -3.88
CA ILE A 120 -7.11 5.60 -5.15
C ILE A 120 -8.61 5.44 -5.45
N TYR A 121 -9.01 5.74 -6.67
CA TYR A 121 -10.35 5.46 -7.17
C TYR A 121 -10.31 4.15 -7.94
N VAL A 122 -11.17 3.23 -7.54
CA VAL A 122 -11.14 1.83 -8.00
C VAL A 122 -12.52 1.47 -8.54
N SER A 123 -12.58 1.06 -9.81
CA SER A 123 -13.79 0.58 -10.46
C SER A 123 -13.90 -0.94 -10.37
N GLY A 124 -15.09 -1.45 -10.07
CA GLY A 124 -15.38 -2.89 -10.05
C GLY A 124 -16.87 -3.15 -10.07
N LYS A 125 -17.27 -4.37 -10.41
CA LYS A 125 -18.65 -4.83 -10.22
C LYS A 125 -18.92 -5.08 -8.74
N GLN A 126 -20.19 -5.09 -8.35
CA GLN A 126 -20.58 -5.46 -6.99
C GLN A 126 -20.02 -6.84 -6.58
N GLU A 127 -20.00 -7.79 -7.52
CA GLU A 127 -19.50 -9.15 -7.35
C GLU A 127 -18.03 -9.17 -6.94
N ASP A 128 -17.23 -8.27 -7.52
CA ASP A 128 -15.79 -8.14 -7.26
C ASP A 128 -15.52 -7.72 -5.80
N PHE A 129 -16.30 -6.75 -5.30
CA PHE A 129 -16.23 -6.31 -3.90
C PHE A 129 -16.72 -7.40 -2.93
N GLN A 130 -17.75 -8.16 -3.32
CA GLN A 130 -18.24 -9.32 -2.53
C GLN A 130 -17.19 -10.43 -2.45
N GLN A 131 -16.55 -10.78 -3.56
CA GLN A 131 -15.44 -11.74 -3.57
C GLN A 131 -14.27 -11.27 -2.72
N PHE A 132 -13.99 -9.96 -2.70
CA PHE A 132 -12.97 -9.41 -1.83
C PHE A 132 -13.33 -9.58 -0.35
N LEU A 133 -14.56 -9.23 0.05
CA LEU A 133 -15.03 -9.42 1.42
C LEU A 133 -14.99 -10.90 1.85
N ASP A 134 -15.48 -11.80 1.01
CA ASP A 134 -15.47 -13.25 1.25
C ASP A 134 -14.04 -13.79 1.43
N ALA A 135 -13.11 -13.37 0.58
CA ALA A 135 -11.71 -13.78 0.67
C ALA A 135 -11.03 -13.29 1.95
N ILE A 136 -11.34 -12.08 2.42
CA ILE A 136 -10.87 -11.59 3.72
C ILE A 136 -11.44 -12.45 4.85
N ASN A 137 -12.75 -12.69 4.83
CA ASN A 137 -13.43 -13.44 5.89
C ASN A 137 -12.91 -14.88 6.00
N LYS A 138 -12.63 -15.54 4.88
CA LYS A 138 -12.05 -16.89 4.79
C LYS A 138 -10.53 -16.95 4.96
N ASP A 139 -9.86 -15.83 5.20
CA ASP A 139 -8.39 -15.73 5.29
C ASP A 139 -7.66 -16.30 4.06
N ALA A 140 -8.25 -16.12 2.88
CA ALA A 140 -7.76 -16.68 1.64
C ALA A 140 -6.69 -15.81 0.94
N LEU A 141 -6.21 -14.73 1.57
CA LEU A 141 -5.20 -13.81 1.00
C LEU A 141 -3.79 -14.40 1.05
N THR A 142 -3.03 -14.29 -0.05
CA THR A 142 -1.61 -14.66 -0.07
C THR A 142 -0.78 -13.66 0.73
N LYS A 143 0.45 -14.01 1.12
CA LYS A 143 1.35 -13.09 1.85
C LYS A 143 1.56 -11.75 1.15
N GLY A 144 1.68 -11.75 -0.19
CA GLY A 144 1.83 -10.52 -0.97
C GLY A 144 0.58 -9.64 -0.90
N GLN A 145 -0.61 -10.25 -1.01
CA GLN A 145 -1.88 -9.54 -0.89
C GLN A 145 -2.15 -9.06 0.53
N GLN A 146 -1.68 -9.79 1.54
CA GLN A 146 -1.71 -9.31 2.92
C GLN A 146 -0.79 -8.10 3.12
N ASP A 147 0.37 -8.04 2.44
CA ASP A 147 1.25 -6.86 2.45
C ASP A 147 0.60 -5.65 1.78
N ASP A 148 -0.09 -5.85 0.67
CA ASP A 148 -0.89 -4.80 0.02
C ASP A 148 -2.06 -4.37 0.91
N PHE A 149 -2.73 -5.31 1.58
CA PHE A 149 -3.90 -5.05 2.42
C PHE A 149 -3.59 -4.18 3.63
N ILE A 150 -2.43 -4.34 4.27
CA ILE A 150 -2.02 -3.50 5.40
C ILE A 150 -1.68 -2.06 4.97
N THR A 151 -1.60 -1.79 3.66
CA THR A 151 -1.38 -0.43 3.16
C THR A 151 -2.63 0.43 3.17
N LEU A 152 -3.80 -0.20 3.18
CA LEU A 152 -5.13 0.42 3.26
C LEU A 152 -5.43 0.84 4.71
#